data_AF-A0A937TMI9-F1
#
_entry.id   AF-A0A937TMI9-F1
#
_cell.length_a   1.000
_cell.length_b   1.000
_cell.length_c   1.000
_cell.angle_alpha   90.00
_cell.angle_beta   90.00
_cell.angle_gamma   90.00
#
_symmetry.space_group_name_H-M   'P 1'
#
loop_
_entity.id
_entity.type
_entity.pdbx_description
1 polymer ?
#
loop_
_entity_poly.entity_id
_entity_poly.type
_entity_poly.pdbx_seq_one_letter_code
_entity_poly.pdbx_strand_id
1 'polypeptide(L)' 'MYKSFEELEVWKRACTLSVEIINVLKGCKEFELKNQMTKSAISIPSNIAEGAERNSKKEFIQWKSPRCSRA' A
#
# COMPACT_ATOMS: atom_id res chain seq x y z
N MET A 1 19.27 10.93 6.55
CA MET A 1 18.76 9.55 6.37
C MET A 1 17.50 9.46 7.21
N TYR A 2 16.33 9.24 6.60
CA TYR A 2 15.08 9.07 7.34
C TYR A 2 15.24 7.91 8.33
N LYS A 3 14.85 8.11 9.59
CA LYS A 3 14.98 7.08 10.63
C LYS A 3 13.82 6.09 10.59
N SER A 4 12.66 6.55 10.12
CA SER A 4 11.43 5.75 10.03
C SER A 4 10.65 6.04 8.75
N PHE A 5 9.90 5.05 8.26
CA PHE A 5 9.00 5.21 7.11
C PHE A 5 7.89 6.25 7.35
N GLU A 6 7.55 6.50 8.61
CA GLU A 6 6.55 7.50 9.03
C GLU A 6 6.95 8.94 8.66
N GLU A 7 8.25 9.19 8.45
CA GLU A 7 8.74 10.50 8.00
C GLU A 7 8.56 10.72 6.49
N LEU A 8 8.30 9.64 5.72
CA LEU A 8 8.14 9.72 4.28
C LEU A 8 6.82 10.43 3.94
N GLU A 9 6.93 11.56 3.23
CA GLU A 9 5.75 12.31 2.79
C GLU A 9 4.85 11.47 1.86
N VAL A 10 5.45 10.62 1.03
CA VAL A 10 4.70 9.67 0.18
C VAL A 10 3.90 8.66 0.99
N TRP A 11 4.41 8.20 2.15
CA TRP A 11 3.68 7.30 3.05
C TRP A 11 2.49 8.02 3.68
N LYS A 12 2.69 9.26 4.16
CA LYS A 12 1.61 10.09 4.71
C LYS A 12 0.49 10.33 3.69
N ARG A 13 0.85 10.70 2.46
CA ARG A 13 -0.11 10.88 1.35
C ARG A 13 -0.84 9.60 1.01
N ALA A 14 -0.14 8.45 1.01
CA ALA A 14 -0.77 7.15 0.79
C ALA A 14 -1.79 6.82 1.89
N CYS A 15 -1.47 7.05 3.17
CA CYS A 15 -2.40 6.86 4.28
C CYS A 15 -3.65 7.75 4.15
N THR A 16 -3.48 9.04 3.81
CA THR A 16 -4.61 9.94 3.57
C THR A 16 -5.49 9.44 2.43
N LEU A 17 -4.89 9.02 1.31
CA LEU A 17 -5.62 8.46 0.17
C LEU A 17 -6.41 7.19 0.56
N SER A 18 -5.84 6.30 1.37
CA SER A 18 -6.56 5.11 1.85
C SER A 18 -7.81 5.48 2.64
N VAL A 19 -7.71 6.48 3.51
CA VAL A 19 -8.84 6.98 4.31
C VAL A 19 -9.92 7.60 3.42
N GLU A 20 -9.53 8.39 2.41
CA GLU A 20 -10.46 8.98 1.45
C GLU A 20 -11.23 7.91 0.67
N ILE A 21 -10.53 6.89 0.15
CA ILE A 21 -11.15 5.77 -0.57
C ILE A 21 -12.16 5.04 0.33
N ILE A 22 -11.79 4.73 1.58
CA ILE A 22 -12.68 4.06 2.53
C ILE A 22 -13.91 4.93 2.82
N ASN A 23 -13.74 6.25 2.93
CA ASN A 23 -14.84 7.20 3.14
C ASN A 23 -15.80 7.24 1.95
N VAL A 24 -15.28 7.29 0.72
CA VAL A 24 -16.10 7.24 -0.51
C VAL A 24 -16.90 5.94 -0.59
N LEU A 25 -16.28 4.81 -0.19
CA LEU A 25 -16.91 3.49 -0.21
C LEU A 25 -17.91 3.24 0.94
N LYS A 26 -18.11 4.19 1.87
CA LYS A 26 -19.08 4.02 2.97
C LYS A 26 -20.50 3.75 2.47
N GLY A 27 -20.91 4.39 1.37
CA GLY A 27 -22.23 4.22 0.75
C GLY A 27 -22.34 3.09 -0.28
N CYS A 28 -21.24 2.39 -0.57
CA CYS A 28 -21.23 1.27 -1.52
C CYS A 28 -21.98 0.06 -0.93
N LYS A 29 -22.96 -0.47 -1.67
CA LYS A 29 -23.78 -1.62 -1.25
C LYS A 29 -23.08 -2.95 -1.60
N GLU A 30 -22.17 -2.90 -2.55
CA GLU A 30 -21.42 -4.03 -3.08
C GLU A 30 -20.26 -4.35 -2.13
N PHE A 31 -20.52 -5.26 -1.19
CA PHE A 31 -19.58 -5.62 -0.13
C PHE A 31 -18.24 -6.14 -0.68
N GLU A 32 -18.26 -6.96 -1.72
CA GLU A 32 -17.05 -7.53 -2.33
C GLU A 32 -16.15 -6.44 -2.93
N LEU A 33 -16.75 -5.50 -3.67
CA LEU A 33 -16.04 -4.36 -4.24
C LEU A 33 -15.45 -3.48 -3.14
N LYS A 34 -16.24 -3.15 -2.12
CA LYS A 34 -15.79 -2.37 -0.96
C LYS A 34 -14.59 -3.05 -0.27
N ASN A 35 -14.66 -4.37 -0.08
CA ASN A 35 -13.59 -5.14 0.54
C ASN A 35 -12.31 -5.15 -0.31
N GLN A 36 -12.42 -5.42 -1.62
CA GLN A 36 -11.27 -5.43 -2.53
C GLN A 36 -10.60 -4.05 -2.63
N MET A 37 -11.40 -2.99 -2.75
CA MET A 37 -10.90 -1.62 -2.83
C MET A 37 -10.24 -1.19 -1.53
N THR A 38 -10.84 -1.52 -0.37
CA THR A 38 -10.26 -1.21 0.95
C THR A 38 -8.92 -1.91 1.14
N LYS A 39 -8.84 -3.21 0.80
CA LYS A 39 -7.59 -3.99 0.88
C LYS A 39 -6.50 -3.43 -0.04
N SER A 40 -6.87 -3.09 -1.27
CA SER A 40 -5.96 -2.50 -2.26
C SER A 40 -5.43 -1.13 -1.78
N ALA A 41 -6.31 -0.31 -1.23
CA ALA A 41 -5.96 1.02 -0.73
C ALA A 41 -5.01 0.97 0.48
N ILE A 42 -5.21 0.01 1.40
CA ILE A 42 -4.34 -0.19 2.57
C ILE A 42 -2.98 -0.82 2.17
N SER A 43 -2.95 -1.62 1.11
CA SER A 43 -1.70 -2.25 0.64
C SER A 43 -0.64 -1.23 0.20
N ILE A 44 -1.04 -0.05 -0.28
CA ILE A 44 -0.11 0.99 -0.75
C ILE A 44 0.81 1.50 0.38
N PRO A 45 0.30 2.08 1.49
CA PRO A 45 1.16 2.52 2.59
C PRO A 45 1.91 1.36 3.25
N SER A 46 1.34 0.15 3.29
CA SER A 46 2.04 -1.05 3.80
C SER A 46 3.26 -1.41 2.94
N ASN A 47 3.13 -1.41 1.61
CA ASN A 47 4.25 -1.70 0.70
C ASN A 47 5.34 -0.60 0.78
N ILE A 48 4.94 0.66 1.00
CA ILE A 48 5.90 1.77 1.20
C ILE A 48 6.67 1.57 2.51
N ALA A 49 5.99 1.22 3.60
CA ALA A 49 6.63 0.95 4.89
C ALA A 49 7.60 -0.24 4.79
N GLU A 50 7.14 -1.36 4.22
CA GLU A 50 7.96 -2.56 4.00
C GLU A 50 9.17 -2.28 3.11
N GLY A 51 8.99 -1.51 2.02
CA GLY A 51 10.08 -1.09 1.15
C GLY A 51 11.08 -0.17 1.87
N ALA A 52 10.59 0.76 2.68
CA ALA A 52 11.42 1.70 3.43
C ALA A 52 12.28 1.01 4.50
N GLU A 53 11.73 0.00 5.19
CA GLU A 53 12.48 -0.86 6.12
C GLU A 53 13.52 -1.73 5.38
N ARG A 54 13.18 -2.24 4.19
CA ARG A 54 14.10 -2.99 3.32
C ARG A 54 15.23 -2.14 2.74
N ASN A 55 15.02 -0.84 2.57
CA ASN A 55 15.95 0.08 1.95
C ASN A 55 17.27 0.31 2.72
N SER A 56 17.36 -0.17 3.96
CA SER A 56 18.65 -0.26 4.67
C SER A 56 19.64 -1.25 4.00
N LYS A 57 19.17 -2.11 3.08
CA LYS A 57 19.99 -3.04 2.30
C LYS A 57 19.51 -3.16 0.84
N LYS A 58 19.96 -2.27 -0.05
CA LYS A 58 20.21 -2.52 -1.49
C LYS A 58 19.15 -3.22 -2.38
N GLU A 59 17.87 -3.32 -2.00
CA GLU A 59 16.86 -4.07 -2.79
C GLU A 59 15.62 -3.26 -3.20
N PHE A 60 15.73 -1.94 -3.34
CA PHE A 60 14.59 -1.11 -3.75
C PHE A 60 14.08 -1.37 -5.19
N ILE A 61 14.85 -2.12 -6.00
CA ILE A 61 14.57 -2.33 -7.43
C ILE A 61 13.92 -3.69 -7.71
N GLN A 62 13.77 -4.57 -6.70
CA GLN A 62 13.35 -5.95 -6.95
C GLN A 62 11.88 -6.27 -6.63
N TRP A 63 10.95 -5.34 -6.91
CA TRP A 63 9.56 -5.76 -7.13
C TRP A 63 9.43 -6.34 -8.54
N LYS A 64 9.89 -7.58 -8.72
CA LYS A 64 9.41 -8.44 -9.79
C LYS A 64 8.32 -9.33 -9.21
N SER A 65 7.11 -9.15 -9.73
CA SER A 65 6.04 -10.15 -9.75
C SER A 65 6.61 -11.58 -9.68
N PRO A 66 6.40 -12.32 -8.58
CA PRO A 66 6.60 -13.75 -8.60
C PRO A 66 5.34 -14.38 -9.19
N ARG A 67 5.49 -14.81 -10.44
CA ARG A 67 4.88 -16.04 -10.96
C ARG A 67 3.35 -16.07 -11.02
N CYS A 68 2.84 -15.57 -12.14
CA CYS A 68 1.86 -16.34 -12.90
C CYS A 68 2.60 -17.57 -13.47
N SER A 69 2.69 -18.66 -12.69
CA SER A 69 3.12 -19.96 -13.21
C SER A 69 2.48 -21.08 -12.40
N ARG A 70 1.32 -21.50 -12.91
CA ARG A 70 0.57 -22.78 -12.80
C ARG A 70 -0.89 -22.40 -13.08
N ALA A 71 -1.38 -22.53 -14.30
CA ALA A 71 -1.76 -23.80 -14.93
C ALA A 71 -2.65 -24.62 -14.00
#